data_AF-A0A6L3NA00-F1
#
_entry.id   AF-A0A6L3NA00-F1
#
_cell.length_a   1.000
_cell.length_b   1.000
_cell.length_c   1.000
_cell.angle_alpha   90.00
_cell.angle_beta   90.00
_cell.angle_gamma   90.00
#
_symmetry.space_group_name_H-M   'P 1'
#
loop_
_entity.id
_entity.type
_entity.pdbx_description
1 polymer ?
#
loop_
_entity_poly.entity_id
_entity_poly.type
_entity_poly.pdbx_seq_one_letter_code
_entity_poly.pdbx_strand_id
1 'polypeptide(L)'
;VPAADGAAVVPVVAAAIETPATALDDDYRYRLARKDVHIAFANLGQAFQRMMIEPKAHQRFVPELNDLLVQTHVLGAQITAAAPLIRSACAADANLVHDDALRRGLSAVLENLEKAEAGEPPPADHLDATKQITRDLDAMVVSAEKSDAVGAELTHDLKVLAHQCKQMLASSLLIRKDASVIRLPA
;
A
#
# COMPACT_ATOMS: atom_id res chain seq x y z
N VAL A 1 -52.69 19.20 -15.88
CA VAL A 1 -51.98 17.90 -15.71
C VAL A 1 -50.59 18.08 -16.29
N PRO A 2 -49.54 18.30 -15.48
CA PRO A 2 -48.19 18.41 -16.01
C PRO A 2 -47.66 17.02 -16.33
N ALA A 3 -47.15 16.85 -17.54
CA ALA A 3 -46.52 15.63 -18.02
C ALA A 3 -45.19 15.42 -17.28
N ALA A 4 -44.98 14.19 -16.80
CA ALA A 4 -43.82 13.82 -16.02
C ALA A 4 -42.53 13.88 -16.84
N ASP A 5 -41.51 14.54 -16.27
CA ASP A 5 -40.11 14.66 -16.70
C ASP A 5 -39.35 13.31 -16.67
N GLY A 6 -39.93 12.25 -17.22
CA GLY A 6 -39.31 10.92 -17.29
C GLY A 6 -38.21 10.81 -18.35
N ALA A 7 -38.14 11.74 -19.30
CA ALA A 7 -37.22 11.67 -20.44
C ALA A 7 -35.79 12.15 -20.11
N ALA A 8 -35.61 12.94 -19.03
CA ALA A 8 -34.30 13.46 -18.62
C ALA A 8 -33.54 12.52 -17.66
N VAL A 9 -34.20 11.51 -17.09
CA VAL A 9 -33.58 10.56 -16.14
C VAL A 9 -32.87 9.41 -16.87
N VAL A 10 -33.37 9.03 -18.05
CA VAL A 10 -32.84 7.92 -18.86
C VAL A 10 -31.43 8.17 -19.41
N PRO A 11 -31.07 9.37 -19.94
CA PRO A 11 -29.71 9.63 -20.43
C PRO A 11 -28.69 9.78 -19.30
N VAL A 12 -29.11 10.23 -18.10
CA VAL A 12 -28.25 10.34 -16.91
C VAL A 12 -27.92 8.97 -16.33
N VAL A 13 -28.90 8.06 -16.32
CA VAL A 13 -28.68 6.66 -15.93
C VAL A 13 -27.83 5.94 -16.97
N ALA A 14 -28.05 6.16 -18.27
CA ALA A 14 -27.29 5.56 -19.37
C ALA A 14 -25.82 6.03 -19.44
N ALA A 15 -25.56 7.32 -19.19
CA ALA A 15 -24.20 7.86 -19.13
C ALA A 15 -23.40 7.36 -17.92
N ALA A 16 -24.08 6.98 -16.82
CA ALA A 16 -23.46 6.37 -15.65
C ALA A 16 -23.06 4.89 -15.87
N ILE A 17 -23.56 4.24 -16.94
CA ILE A 17 -23.27 2.83 -17.26
C ILE A 17 -22.06 2.71 -18.20
N GLU A 18 -21.71 3.74 -18.96
CA GLU A 18 -20.72 3.63 -20.04
C GLU A 18 -19.28 3.99 -19.63
N THR A 19 -19.02 4.59 -18.46
CA THR A 19 -17.66 4.57 -17.85
C THR A 19 -17.73 4.88 -16.34
N PRO A 20 -17.12 4.10 -15.41
CA PRO A 20 -16.36 2.85 -15.56
C PRO A 20 -16.86 1.75 -14.60
N ALA A 21 -17.42 0.65 -15.13
CA ALA A 21 -17.60 -0.57 -14.35
C ALA A 21 -16.30 -1.04 -13.68
N THR A 22 -15.14 -0.68 -14.25
CA THR A 22 -13.80 -0.95 -13.71
C THR A 22 -13.43 -0.14 -12.47
N ALA A 23 -13.76 1.16 -12.36
CA ALA A 23 -13.38 1.96 -11.19
C ALA A 23 -14.24 1.65 -9.97
N LEU A 24 -15.53 1.33 -10.19
CA LEU A 24 -16.41 0.83 -9.12
C LEU A 24 -15.98 -0.57 -8.66
N ASP A 25 -15.55 -1.44 -9.60
CA ASP A 25 -14.97 -2.74 -9.28
C ASP A 25 -13.63 -2.60 -8.53
N ASP A 26 -12.77 -1.67 -8.94
CA ASP A 26 -11.50 -1.37 -8.27
C ASP A 26 -11.71 -0.83 -6.84
N ASP A 27 -12.67 0.07 -6.63
CA ASP A 27 -13.04 0.55 -5.29
C ASP A 27 -13.58 -0.60 -4.42
N TYR A 28 -14.47 -1.42 -4.98
CA TYR A 28 -15.00 -2.60 -4.29
C TYR A 28 -13.89 -3.58 -3.90
N ARG A 29 -13.00 -3.94 -4.84
CA ARG A 29 -11.86 -4.83 -4.61
C ARG A 29 -10.91 -4.26 -3.56
N TYR A 30 -10.62 -2.96 -3.61
CA TYR A 30 -9.80 -2.28 -2.61
C TYR A 30 -10.43 -2.34 -1.22
N ARG A 31 -11.73 -2.04 -1.09
CA ARG A 31 -12.44 -2.09 0.18
C ARG A 31 -12.53 -3.50 0.74
N LEU A 32 -12.74 -4.49 -0.12
CA LEU A 32 -12.75 -5.91 0.24
C LEU A 32 -11.37 -6.35 0.75
N ALA A 33 -10.31 -6.07 0.00
CA ALA A 33 -8.94 -6.38 0.39
C ALA A 33 -8.57 -5.72 1.73
N ARG A 34 -8.92 -4.44 1.94
CA ARG A 34 -8.70 -3.74 3.21
C ARG A 34 -9.42 -4.41 4.37
N LYS A 35 -10.67 -4.84 4.17
CA LYS A 35 -11.44 -5.58 5.18
C LYS A 35 -10.75 -6.91 5.51
N ASP A 36 -10.31 -7.65 4.50
CA ASP A 36 -9.66 -8.95 4.68
C ASP A 36 -8.31 -8.80 5.42
N VAL A 37 -7.53 -7.76 5.11
CA VAL A 37 -6.30 -7.41 5.86
C VAL A 37 -6.60 -7.11 7.32
N HIS A 38 -7.64 -6.31 7.62
CA HIS A 38 -8.01 -6.02 9.01
C HIS A 38 -8.46 -7.27 9.78
N ILE A 39 -9.18 -8.19 9.13
CA ILE A 39 -9.58 -9.47 9.73
C ILE A 39 -8.34 -10.33 10.00
N ALA A 40 -7.45 -10.48 9.02
CA ALA A 40 -6.20 -11.24 9.18
C ALA A 40 -5.32 -10.67 10.29
N PHE A 41 -5.19 -9.34 10.35
CA PHE A 41 -4.45 -8.65 11.41
C PHE A 41 -5.06 -8.88 12.79
N ALA A 42 -6.38 -8.82 12.93
CA ALA A 42 -7.05 -9.12 14.20
C ALA A 42 -6.82 -10.57 14.63
N ASN A 43 -6.89 -11.53 13.69
CA ASN A 43 -6.62 -12.93 13.96
C ASN A 43 -5.17 -13.15 14.42
N LEU A 44 -4.20 -12.51 13.76
CA LEU A 44 -2.78 -12.55 14.16
C LEU A 44 -2.59 -11.98 15.56
N GLY A 45 -3.17 -10.80 15.85
CA GLY A 45 -3.11 -10.16 17.16
C GLY A 45 -3.70 -11.04 18.27
N GLN A 46 -4.85 -11.67 18.03
CA GLN A 46 -5.47 -12.59 18.98
C GLN A 46 -4.64 -13.88 19.18
N ALA A 47 -4.06 -14.42 18.12
CA ALA A 47 -3.14 -15.57 18.23
C ALA A 47 -1.90 -15.21 19.06
N PHE A 48 -1.31 -14.04 18.82
CA PHE A 48 -0.17 -13.54 19.60
C PHE A 48 -0.54 -13.34 21.08
N GLN A 49 -1.69 -12.75 21.38
CA GLN A 49 -2.16 -12.58 22.77
C GLN A 49 -2.37 -13.94 23.48
N ARG A 50 -2.91 -14.94 22.79
CA ARG A 50 -3.02 -16.30 23.34
C ARG A 50 -1.66 -16.94 23.58
N MET A 51 -0.69 -16.74 22.70
CA MET A 51 0.68 -17.21 22.92
C MET A 51 1.31 -16.56 24.16
N MET A 52 1.02 -15.27 24.43
CA MET A 52 1.58 -14.55 25.57
C MET A 52 1.14 -15.08 26.94
N ILE A 53 -0.01 -15.77 27.02
CA ILE A 53 -0.51 -16.43 28.25
C ILE A 53 0.01 -17.86 28.41
N GLU A 54 0.64 -18.44 27.39
CA GLU A 54 1.23 -19.78 27.47
C GLU A 54 2.49 -19.79 28.35
N PRO A 55 2.90 -20.96 28.88
CA PRO A 55 4.18 -21.09 29.56
C PRO A 55 5.35 -20.65 28.67
N LYS A 56 6.40 -20.07 29.27
CA LYS A 56 7.57 -19.52 28.53
C LYS A 56 8.24 -20.52 27.59
N ALA A 57 8.17 -21.83 27.89
CA ALA A 57 8.69 -22.88 27.02
C ALA A 57 7.99 -22.98 25.64
N HIS A 58 6.76 -22.46 25.52
CA HIS A 58 5.97 -22.48 24.28
C HIS A 58 5.95 -21.11 23.57
N GLN A 59 6.38 -20.03 24.24
CA GLN A 59 6.49 -18.70 23.66
C GLN A 59 7.70 -18.60 22.73
N ARG A 60 7.50 -18.87 21.43
CA ARG A 60 8.56 -18.82 20.41
C ARG A 60 8.48 -17.54 19.58
N PHE A 61 9.63 -17.02 19.20
CA PHE A 61 9.76 -15.85 18.31
C PHE A 61 8.94 -14.63 18.77
N VAL A 62 8.83 -14.42 20.08
CA VAL A 62 8.01 -13.33 20.64
C VAL A 62 8.44 -11.96 20.12
N PRO A 63 9.74 -11.60 20.09
CA PRO A 63 10.18 -10.33 19.53
C PRO A 63 9.81 -10.19 18.05
N GLU A 64 10.08 -11.21 17.24
CA GLU A 64 9.85 -11.16 15.80
C GLU A 64 8.36 -11.10 15.47
N LEU A 65 7.50 -11.81 16.22
CA LEU A 65 6.05 -11.74 16.04
C LEU A 65 5.48 -10.38 16.48
N ASN A 66 6.07 -9.76 17.49
CA ASN A 66 5.70 -8.40 17.90
C ASN A 66 6.07 -7.38 16.82
N ASP A 67 7.30 -7.45 16.33
CA ASP A 67 7.79 -6.57 15.26
C ASP A 67 6.95 -6.78 13.99
N LEU A 68 6.69 -8.03 13.58
CA LEU A 68 5.82 -8.36 12.45
C LEU A 68 4.42 -7.74 12.58
N LEU A 69 3.80 -7.80 13.77
CA LEU A 69 2.52 -7.16 14.05
C LEU A 69 2.60 -5.65 13.87
N VAL A 70 3.59 -5.00 14.48
CA VAL A 70 3.77 -3.54 14.38
C VAL A 70 3.99 -3.13 12.93
N GLN A 71 4.89 -3.80 12.21
CA GLN A 71 5.20 -3.46 10.82
C GLN A 71 4.03 -3.72 9.87
N THR A 72 3.26 -4.79 10.08
CA THR A 72 2.03 -5.05 9.30
C THR A 72 1.00 -3.95 9.51
N HIS A 73 0.84 -3.47 10.73
CA HIS A 73 -0.05 -2.34 11.03
C HIS A 73 0.43 -1.05 10.35
N VAL A 74 1.72 -0.72 10.48
CA VAL A 74 2.32 0.46 9.84
C VAL A 74 2.12 0.40 8.32
N LEU A 75 2.47 -0.72 7.68
CA LEU A 75 2.31 -0.91 6.25
C LEU A 75 0.85 -0.71 5.80
N GLY A 76 -0.11 -1.33 6.51
CA GLY A 76 -1.54 -1.18 6.20
C GLY A 76 -2.04 0.26 6.34
N ALA A 77 -1.54 1.00 7.34
CA ALA A 77 -1.86 2.41 7.52
C ALA A 77 -1.29 3.27 6.37
N GLN A 78 -0.05 3.02 5.94
CA GLN A 78 0.55 3.75 4.82
C GLN A 78 -0.16 3.46 3.49
N ILE A 79 -0.54 2.21 3.22
CA ILE A 79 -1.34 1.85 2.03
C ILE A 79 -2.68 2.59 2.06
N THR A 80 -3.35 2.61 3.22
CA THR A 80 -4.63 3.30 3.38
C THR A 80 -4.50 4.81 3.13
N ALA A 81 -3.41 5.42 3.60
CA ALA A 81 -3.14 6.84 3.44
C ALA A 81 -2.70 7.20 2.00
N ALA A 82 -2.05 6.27 1.29
CA ALA A 82 -1.62 6.46 -0.09
C ALA A 82 -2.76 6.30 -1.10
N ALA A 83 -3.73 5.42 -0.85
CA ALA A 83 -4.82 5.13 -1.77
C ALA A 83 -5.57 6.37 -2.31
N PRO A 84 -6.01 7.35 -1.49
CA PRO A 84 -6.66 8.56 -2.02
C PRO A 84 -5.70 9.45 -2.82
N LEU A 85 -4.43 9.51 -2.44
CA LEU A 85 -3.42 10.33 -3.11
C LEU A 85 -3.06 9.76 -4.49
N ILE A 86 -2.96 8.44 -4.62
CA ILE A 86 -2.77 7.77 -5.92
C ILE A 86 -3.96 8.06 -6.84
N ARG A 87 -5.19 8.00 -6.31
CA ARG A 87 -6.38 8.34 -7.09
C ARG A 87 -6.41 9.81 -7.52
N SER A 88 -6.05 10.73 -6.62
CA SER A 88 -5.90 12.16 -6.90
C SER A 88 -4.88 12.39 -8.02
N ALA A 89 -3.69 11.80 -7.89
CA ALA A 89 -2.62 11.90 -8.87
C ALA A 89 -3.03 11.33 -10.24
N CYS A 90 -3.66 10.14 -10.29
CA CYS A 90 -4.18 9.55 -11.53
C CYS A 90 -5.22 10.44 -12.22
N ALA A 91 -6.09 11.09 -11.44
CA ALA A 91 -7.13 11.96 -11.99
C ALA A 91 -6.56 13.28 -12.53
N ALA A 92 -5.50 13.79 -11.91
CA ALA A 92 -4.82 15.03 -12.32
C ALA A 92 -3.92 14.81 -13.56
N ASP A 93 -3.16 13.72 -13.58
CA ASP A 93 -2.30 13.35 -14.71
C ASP A 93 -2.06 11.83 -14.71
N ALA A 94 -2.60 11.16 -15.72
CA ALA A 94 -2.47 9.72 -15.88
C ALA A 94 -0.99 9.27 -16.03
N ASN A 95 -0.09 10.13 -16.52
CA ASN A 95 1.33 9.80 -16.70
C ASN A 95 2.13 9.91 -15.40
N LEU A 96 1.63 10.62 -14.39
CA LEU A 96 2.31 10.83 -13.11
C LEU A 96 2.37 9.57 -12.25
N VAL A 97 1.39 8.67 -12.38
CA VAL A 97 1.42 7.33 -11.76
C VAL A 97 2.26 6.33 -12.57
N HIS A 98 2.61 6.68 -13.81
CA HIS A 98 3.59 5.96 -14.62
C HIS A 98 5.03 6.41 -14.35
N ASP A 99 5.26 7.28 -13.36
CA ASP A 99 6.61 7.64 -12.93
C ASP A 99 7.36 6.38 -12.45
N ASP A 100 8.52 6.15 -13.06
CA ASP A 100 9.31 4.94 -12.84
C ASP A 100 9.80 4.82 -11.39
N ALA A 101 9.94 5.91 -10.62
CA ALA A 101 10.40 5.82 -9.24
C ALA A 101 9.31 5.27 -8.31
N LEU A 102 8.09 5.80 -8.38
CA LEU A 102 6.97 5.34 -7.53
C LEU A 102 6.59 3.89 -7.86
N ARG A 103 6.52 3.55 -9.16
CA ARG A 103 6.23 2.19 -9.62
C ARG A 103 7.28 1.19 -9.14
N ARG A 104 8.57 1.54 -9.24
CA ARG A 104 9.66 0.69 -8.72
C ARG A 104 9.58 0.53 -7.20
N GLY A 105 9.29 1.61 -6.47
CA GLY A 105 9.10 1.54 -5.02
C GLY A 105 7.96 0.62 -4.60
N LEU A 106 6.79 0.75 -5.22
CA LEU A 106 5.64 -0.13 -4.95
C LEU A 106 5.91 -1.57 -5.37
N SER A 107 6.59 -1.80 -6.50
CA SER A 107 6.98 -3.14 -6.95
C SER A 107 7.93 -3.81 -5.96
N ALA A 108 8.91 -3.07 -5.43
CA ALA A 108 9.81 -3.59 -4.41
C ALA A 108 9.11 -3.90 -3.07
N VAL A 109 8.08 -3.11 -2.71
CA VAL A 109 7.21 -3.45 -1.56
C VAL A 109 6.51 -4.79 -1.81
N LEU A 110 5.89 -4.99 -2.97
CA LEU A 110 5.22 -6.24 -3.31
C LEU A 110 6.19 -7.43 -3.30
N GLU A 111 7.35 -7.28 -3.93
CA GLU A 111 8.40 -8.31 -3.96
C GLU A 111 8.83 -8.69 -2.54
N ASN A 112 9.02 -7.71 -1.65
CA ASN A 112 9.37 -7.99 -0.25
C ASN A 112 8.28 -8.80 0.47
N LEU A 113 7.00 -8.52 0.20
CA LEU A 113 5.89 -9.25 0.81
C LEU A 113 5.77 -10.68 0.27
N GLU A 114 5.91 -10.88 -1.05
CA GLU A 114 5.95 -12.21 -1.67
C GLU A 114 7.10 -13.04 -1.09
N LYS A 115 8.27 -12.42 -0.92
CA LYS A 115 9.44 -13.07 -0.34
C LYS A 115 9.29 -13.32 1.17
N ALA A 116 8.58 -12.45 1.87
CA ALA A 116 8.23 -12.66 3.28
C ALA A 116 7.32 -13.88 3.44
N GLU A 117 6.30 -14.02 2.58
CA GLU A 117 5.41 -15.19 2.56
C GLU A 117 6.18 -16.49 2.29
N ALA A 118 7.18 -16.44 1.40
CA ALA A 118 8.08 -17.57 1.12
C ALA A 118 9.11 -17.84 2.23
N GLY A 119 9.19 -17.00 3.27
CA GLY A 119 10.22 -17.09 4.32
C GLY A 119 11.64 -16.81 3.82
N GLU A 120 11.79 -16.13 2.69
CA GLU A 120 13.08 -15.83 2.08
C GLU A 120 13.71 -14.58 2.73
N PRO A 121 14.95 -14.67 3.26
CA PRO A 121 15.60 -13.53 3.89
C PRO A 121 15.88 -12.41 2.87
N PRO A 122 15.97 -11.15 3.30
CA PRO A 122 16.45 -10.06 2.46
C PRO A 122 17.87 -10.35 1.90
N PRO A 123 18.16 -9.97 0.65
CA PRO A 123 19.49 -10.17 0.07
C PRO A 123 20.53 -9.29 0.77
N ALA A 124 21.82 -9.63 0.69
CA ALA A 124 22.87 -8.93 1.43
C ALA A 124 23.00 -7.42 1.07
N ASP A 125 22.66 -7.08 -0.17
CA ASP A 125 22.71 -5.73 -0.75
C ASP A 125 21.38 -4.95 -0.62
N HIS A 126 20.39 -5.48 0.12
CA HIS A 126 19.07 -4.84 0.27
C HIS A 126 19.13 -3.38 0.74
N LEU A 127 20.11 -3.03 1.58
CA LEU A 127 20.30 -1.66 2.06
C LEU A 127 20.65 -0.70 0.92
N ASP A 128 21.47 -1.12 -0.02
CA ASP A 128 21.90 -0.29 -1.14
C ASP A 128 20.77 -0.16 -2.18
N ALA A 129 20.05 -1.25 -2.45
CA ALA A 129 18.84 -1.22 -3.27
C ALA A 129 17.78 -0.26 -2.70
N THR A 130 17.53 -0.33 -1.39
CA THR A 130 16.54 0.54 -0.72
C THR A 130 16.97 2.01 -0.74
N LYS A 131 18.25 2.31 -0.53
CA LYS A 131 18.79 3.66 -0.64
C LYS A 131 18.65 4.20 -2.06
N GLN A 132 18.88 3.36 -3.08
CA GLN A 132 18.72 3.79 -4.47
C GLN A 132 17.26 4.16 -4.77
N ILE A 133 16.31 3.30 -4.39
CA ILE A 133 14.87 3.60 -4.56
C ILE A 133 14.49 4.88 -3.81
N THR A 134 14.99 5.06 -2.58
CA THR A 134 14.73 6.27 -1.78
C THR A 134 15.25 7.53 -2.48
N ARG A 135 16.45 7.49 -3.04
CA ARG A 135 17.03 8.61 -3.81
C ARG A 135 16.22 8.92 -5.06
N ASP A 136 15.74 7.89 -5.74
CA ASP A 136 14.94 8.06 -6.96
C ASP A 136 13.58 8.71 -6.65
N LEU A 137 12.95 8.32 -5.53
CA LEU A 137 11.73 8.97 -5.03
C LEU A 137 11.97 10.45 -4.65
N ASP A 138 13.10 10.75 -4.01
CA ASP A 138 13.47 12.13 -3.69
C ASP A 138 13.76 12.95 -4.97
N ALA A 139 14.41 12.36 -5.97
CA ALA A 139 14.67 13.01 -7.26
C ALA A 139 13.37 13.30 -8.01
N MET A 140 12.40 12.38 -8.00
CA MET A 140 11.06 12.57 -8.57
C MET A 140 10.36 13.78 -7.94
N VAL A 141 10.38 13.89 -6.61
CA VAL A 141 9.81 15.04 -5.88
C VAL A 141 10.49 16.34 -6.29
N VAL A 142 11.83 16.36 -6.34
CA VAL A 142 12.60 17.55 -6.74
C VAL A 142 12.31 17.95 -8.19
N SER A 143 12.11 17.01 -9.11
CA SER A 143 11.71 17.34 -10.48
C SER A 143 10.30 17.93 -10.55
N ALA A 144 9.35 17.43 -9.75
CA ALA A 144 8.01 17.97 -9.68
C ALA A 144 8.01 19.40 -9.12
N GLU A 145 8.80 19.68 -8.07
CA GLU A 145 8.93 21.03 -7.50
C GLU A 145 9.52 22.06 -8.46
N LYS A 146 10.41 21.63 -9.37
CA LYS A 146 11.05 22.51 -10.36
C LYS A 146 10.21 22.72 -11.62
N SER A 147 9.17 21.92 -11.81
CA SER A 147 8.32 21.99 -12.98
C SER A 147 7.13 22.90 -12.72
N ASP A 148 7.10 24.06 -13.38
CA ASP A 148 5.94 24.96 -13.34
C ASP A 148 4.68 24.33 -13.98
N ALA A 149 4.82 23.19 -14.66
CA ALA A 149 3.70 22.43 -15.23
C ALA A 149 2.94 21.60 -14.18
N VAL A 150 3.56 21.31 -13.03
CA VAL A 150 2.93 20.55 -11.94
C VAL A 150 2.36 21.54 -10.92
N GLY A 151 1.04 21.56 -10.77
CA GLY A 151 0.36 22.44 -9.82
C GLY A 151 0.82 22.20 -8.36
N ALA A 152 0.76 23.23 -7.52
CA ALA A 152 1.26 23.18 -6.14
C ALA A 152 0.61 22.07 -5.27
N GLU A 153 -0.67 21.80 -5.49
CA GLU A 153 -1.42 20.73 -4.81
C GLU A 153 -0.90 19.34 -5.20
N LEU A 154 -0.71 19.09 -6.50
CA LEU A 154 -0.17 17.82 -7.01
C LEU A 154 1.28 17.60 -6.57
N THR A 155 2.10 18.65 -6.53
CA THR A 155 3.45 18.61 -5.97
C THR A 155 3.43 18.25 -4.48
N HIS A 156 2.44 18.73 -3.73
CA HIS A 156 2.25 18.34 -2.33
C HIS A 156 1.86 16.86 -2.21
N ASP A 157 0.86 16.41 -2.98
CA ASP A 157 0.42 15.00 -2.98
C ASP A 157 1.58 14.06 -3.32
N LEU A 158 2.43 14.42 -4.28
CA LEU A 158 3.63 13.64 -4.63
C LEU A 158 4.64 13.54 -3.48
N LYS A 159 4.85 14.61 -2.71
CA LYS A 159 5.71 14.56 -1.51
C LYS A 159 5.18 13.58 -0.49
N VAL A 160 3.87 13.62 -0.25
CA VAL A 160 3.21 12.72 0.70
C VAL A 160 3.28 11.28 0.20
N LEU A 161 3.02 11.04 -1.09
CA LEU A 161 3.15 9.72 -1.72
C LEU A 161 4.57 9.16 -1.65
N ALA A 162 5.58 9.97 -1.97
CA ALA A 162 6.98 9.57 -1.88
C ALA A 162 7.36 9.22 -0.43
N HIS A 163 6.89 10.02 0.55
CA HIS A 163 7.08 9.71 1.96
C HIS A 163 6.45 8.39 2.36
N GLN A 164 5.17 8.17 2.02
CA GLN A 164 4.46 6.93 2.31
C GLN A 164 5.13 5.73 1.65
N CYS A 165 5.57 5.84 0.39
CA CYS A 165 6.30 4.79 -0.31
C CYS A 165 7.60 4.41 0.42
N LYS A 166 8.36 5.39 0.92
CA LYS A 166 9.55 5.13 1.75
C LYS A 166 9.20 4.41 3.05
N GLN A 167 8.10 4.78 3.72
CA GLN A 167 7.65 4.09 4.93
C GLN A 167 7.19 2.65 4.63
N MET A 168 6.49 2.43 3.51
CA MET A 168 6.07 1.10 3.06
C MET A 168 7.29 0.21 2.74
N LEU A 169 8.30 0.75 2.05
CA LEU A 169 9.54 0.04 1.76
C LEU A 169 10.23 -0.43 3.04
N ALA A 170 10.45 0.47 4.00
CA ALA A 170 11.06 0.15 5.28
C ALA A 170 10.26 -0.94 6.04
N SER A 171 8.94 -0.79 6.12
CA SER A 171 8.07 -1.74 6.82
C SER A 171 8.08 -3.11 6.14
N SER A 172 8.02 -3.17 4.81
CA SER A 172 8.03 -4.42 4.03
C SER A 172 9.34 -5.21 4.19
N LEU A 173 10.48 -4.53 4.32
CA LEU A 173 11.77 -5.17 4.56
C LEU A 173 11.86 -5.77 5.96
N LEU A 174 11.33 -5.08 6.97
CA LEU A 174 11.27 -5.59 8.33
C LEU A 174 10.34 -6.80 8.42
N ILE A 175 9.16 -6.73 7.78
CA ILE A 175 8.24 -7.87 7.64
C ILE A 175 8.97 -9.08 7.03
N ARG A 176 9.69 -8.89 5.91
CA ARG A 176 10.45 -9.97 5.26
C ARG A 176 11.54 -10.53 6.16
N LYS A 177 12.29 -9.67 6.84
CA LYS A 177 13.33 -10.08 7.78
C LYS A 177 12.72 -10.95 8.89
N ASP A 178 11.68 -10.49 9.56
CA ASP A 178 11.08 -11.19 10.69
C ASP A 178 10.42 -12.50 10.24
N ALA A 179 9.72 -12.48 9.10
CA ALA A 179 9.14 -13.67 8.49
C ALA A 179 10.20 -14.73 8.15
N SER A 180 11.38 -14.34 7.67
CA SER A 180 12.46 -15.30 7.37
C SER A 180 13.04 -15.98 8.62
N VAL A 181 12.92 -15.34 9.79
CA VAL A 181 13.33 -15.90 11.08
C VAL A 181 12.24 -16.83 11.63
N ILE A 182 10.98 -16.42 11.49
CA ILE A 182 9.79 -17.21 11.86
C ILE A 182 9.61 -18.31 10.81
N ARG A 183 10.36 -19.42 10.93
CA ARG A 183 10.12 -20.60 10.08
C ARG A 183 8.77 -21.22 10.41
N LEU A 184 7.73 -20.81 9.71
CA LEU A 184 6.46 -21.52 9.71
C LEU A 184 6.68 -22.86 9.00
N PRO A 185 6.37 -24.01 9.62
CA PRO A 185 6.40 -25.27 8.91
C PRO A 185 5.42 -25.21 7.73
N ALA A 186 5.86 -25.68 6.56
CA ALA A 186 5.05 -25.80 5.36
C ALA A 186 3.91 -26.81 5.55
#